data_AF-A0A8B8HGT4-F1
#
_entry.id   AF-A0A8B8HGT4-F1
#
_cell.length_a   1.000
_cell.length_b   1.000
_cell.length_c   1.000
_cell.angle_alpha   90.00
_cell.angle_beta   90.00
_cell.angle_gamma   90.00
#
_symmetry.space_group_name_H-M   'P 1'
#
loop_
_entity.id
_entity.type
_entity.pdbx_description
1 polymer ?
#
loop_
_entity_poly.entity_id
_entity_poly.type
_entity_poly.pdbx_seq_one_letter_code
_entity_poly.pdbx_strand_id
1 'polypeptide(L)'
;MEIDKTFEKDLNIAKINKDFQKTLLCAWILKDFIVILVLSFVCQAFYTAIGDAEAYCLHLLAFNKNPDVKRFCKNILRLNQVAFRKMHAYGLYLLDPKLLLSIITSVTAYAVVIIQFELIK
;
A
#
# COMPACT_ATOMS: atom_id res chain seq x y z
N MET A 1 2.92 55.60 -4.50
CA MET A 1 1.70 54.80 -4.27
C MET A 1 1.55 53.66 -5.29
N GLU A 2 1.98 53.81 -6.55
CA GLU A 2 1.97 52.70 -7.54
C GLU A 2 2.98 51.58 -7.27
N ILE A 3 4.17 51.90 -6.77
CA ILE A 3 5.24 50.92 -6.51
C ILE A 3 4.83 49.89 -5.43
N ASP A 4 4.02 50.32 -4.46
CA ASP A 4 3.53 49.50 -3.35
C ASP A 4 2.52 48.43 -3.81
N LYS A 5 1.62 48.79 -4.74
CA LYS A 5 0.62 47.87 -5.32
C LYS A 5 1.23 46.79 -6.22
N THR A 6 2.35 47.10 -6.89
CA THR A 6 3.09 46.13 -7.70
C THR A 6 3.76 45.08 -6.81
N PHE A 7 4.37 45.52 -5.70
CA PHE A 7 5.03 44.63 -4.74
C PHE A 7 4.04 43.68 -4.04
N GLU A 8 2.83 44.17 -3.72
CA GLU A 8 1.76 43.36 -3.13
C GLU A 8 1.19 42.31 -4.10
N LYS A 9 1.16 42.62 -5.41
CA LYS A 9 0.80 41.65 -6.47
C LYS A 9 1.85 40.55 -6.60
N ASP A 10 3.13 40.90 -6.65
CA ASP A 10 4.21 39.94 -6.77
C ASP A 10 4.26 38.98 -5.57
N LEU A 11 3.98 39.50 -4.36
CA LEU A 11 3.88 38.70 -3.14
C LEU A 11 2.71 37.70 -3.20
N ASN A 12 1.55 38.09 -3.73
CA ASN A 12 0.38 37.21 -3.88
C ASN A 12 0.62 36.11 -4.93
N ILE A 13 1.26 36.43 -6.05
CA ILE A 13 1.61 35.45 -7.09
C ILE A 13 2.58 34.40 -6.53
N ALA A 14 3.60 34.83 -5.77
CA ALA A 14 4.54 33.93 -5.12
C ALA A 14 3.86 33.01 -4.08
N LYS A 15 2.84 33.52 -3.39
CA LYS A 15 2.05 32.75 -2.40
C LYS A 15 1.19 31.68 -3.07
N ILE A 16 0.45 32.06 -4.11
CA ILE A 16 -0.38 31.15 -4.92
C ILE A 16 0.46 30.01 -5.51
N ASN A 17 1.66 30.31 -6.02
CA ASN A 17 2.53 29.28 -6.59
C ASN A 17 3.03 28.29 -5.52
N LYS A 18 3.35 28.77 -4.31
CA LYS A 18 3.74 27.90 -3.18
C LYS A 18 2.58 27.01 -2.72
N ASP A 19 1.38 27.55 -2.66
CA ASP A 19 0.19 26.78 -2.27
C ASP A 19 -0.15 25.72 -3.33
N PHE A 20 -0.07 26.08 -4.61
CA PHE A 20 -0.24 25.14 -5.72
C PHE A 20 0.79 24.01 -5.69
N GLN A 21 2.08 24.33 -5.46
CA GLN A 21 3.12 23.31 -5.33
C GLN A 21 2.88 22.36 -4.15
N LYS A 22 2.41 22.88 -3.01
CA LYS A 22 2.02 22.05 -1.87
C LYS A 22 0.88 21.10 -2.22
N THR A 23 -0.18 21.59 -2.86
CA THR A 23 -1.31 20.75 -3.27
C THR A 23 -0.86 19.65 -4.22
N LEU A 24 0.02 19.98 -5.18
CA LEU A 24 0.54 19.00 -6.14
C LEU A 24 1.37 17.91 -5.45
N LEU A 25 2.22 18.30 -4.49
CA LEU A 25 3.03 17.36 -3.70
C LEU A 25 2.13 16.45 -2.85
N CYS A 26 1.12 17.01 -2.17
CA CYS A 26 0.15 16.23 -1.42
C CYS A 26 -0.60 15.24 -2.30
N ALA A 27 -1.02 15.66 -3.50
CA ALA A 27 -1.69 14.78 -4.45
C ALA A 27 -0.78 13.64 -4.94
N TRP A 28 0.50 13.93 -5.17
CA TRP A 28 1.49 12.91 -5.54
C TRP A 28 1.71 11.88 -4.43
N ILE A 29 1.91 12.36 -3.21
CA ILE A 29 2.05 11.50 -2.03
C ILE A 29 0.80 10.63 -1.85
N LEU A 30 -0.39 11.24 -1.96
CA LEU A 30 -1.66 10.52 -1.84
C LEU A 30 -1.81 9.44 -2.92
N LYS A 31 -1.44 9.75 -4.17
CA LYS A 31 -1.43 8.76 -5.26
C LYS A 31 -0.53 7.58 -4.92
N ASP A 32 0.70 7.83 -4.47
CA ASP A 32 1.65 6.77 -4.12
C ASP A 32 1.12 5.92 -2.96
N PHE A 33 0.49 6.54 -1.96
CA PHE A 33 -0.20 5.84 -0.89
C PHE A 33 -1.33 4.94 -1.40
N ILE A 34 -2.18 5.42 -2.31
CA ILE A 34 -3.26 4.63 -2.91
C ILE A 34 -2.70 3.42 -3.65
N VAL A 35 -1.62 3.60 -4.42
CA VAL A 35 -0.96 2.49 -5.13
C VAL A 35 -0.45 1.44 -4.15
N ILE A 36 0.22 1.87 -3.07
CA ILE A 36 0.72 0.96 -2.03
C ILE A 36 -0.45 0.23 -1.36
N LEU A 37 -1.55 0.92 -1.06
CA LEU A 37 -2.76 0.33 -0.47
C LEU A 37 -3.34 -0.79 -1.35
N VAL A 38 -3.57 -0.50 -2.63
CA VAL A 38 -4.13 -1.46 -3.58
C VAL A 38 -3.19 -2.66 -3.75
N LEU A 39 -1.90 -2.41 -3.94
CA LEU A 39 -0.89 -3.46 -4.08
C LEU A 39 -0.90 -4.39 -2.86
N SER A 40 -0.97 -3.80 -1.66
CA SER A 40 -0.97 -4.55 -0.40
C SER A 40 -2.21 -5.41 -0.23
N PHE A 41 -3.38 -4.87 -0.58
CA PHE A 41 -4.64 -5.62 -0.51
C PHE A 41 -4.65 -6.82 -1.48
N VAL A 42 -4.19 -6.60 -2.71
CA VAL A 42 -4.07 -7.68 -3.71
C VAL A 42 -3.06 -8.73 -3.27
N CYS A 43 -1.90 -8.31 -2.76
CA CYS A 43 -0.90 -9.22 -2.21
C CYS A 43 -1.48 -10.02 -1.04
N GLN A 44 -2.21 -9.40 -0.12
CA GLN A 44 -2.84 -10.09 1.00
C GLN A 44 -3.82 -11.18 0.53
N ALA A 45 -4.71 -10.86 -0.41
CA ALA A 45 -5.64 -11.84 -0.97
C ALA A 45 -4.91 -13.01 -1.66
N PHE A 46 -3.86 -12.70 -2.42
CA PHE A 46 -2.98 -13.70 -3.05
C PHE A 46 -2.28 -14.59 -2.02
N TYR A 47 -1.76 -13.99 -0.94
CA TYR A 47 -1.11 -14.69 0.14
C TYR A 47 -2.05 -15.65 0.87
N THR A 48 -3.28 -15.21 1.17
CA THR A 48 -4.31 -16.07 1.76
C THR A 48 -4.67 -17.24 0.84
N ALA A 49 -4.93 -16.98 -0.45
CA ALA A 49 -5.27 -18.02 -1.41
C ALA A 49 -4.17 -19.09 -1.56
N ILE A 50 -2.90 -18.70 -1.48
CA ILE A 50 -1.78 -19.64 -1.53
C ILE A 50 -1.63 -20.42 -0.23
N GLY A 51 -1.82 -19.78 0.93
CA GLY A 51 -1.85 -20.47 2.21
C GLY A 51 -2.92 -21.58 2.25
N ASP A 52 -4.11 -21.28 1.73
CA ASP A 52 -5.19 -22.26 1.60
C ASP A 52 -4.78 -23.39 0.64
N ALA A 53 -4.21 -23.07 -0.53
CA ALA A 53 -3.73 -24.06 -1.49
C ALA A 53 -2.63 -24.98 -0.91
N GLU A 54 -1.71 -24.43 -0.10
CA GLU A 54 -0.69 -25.22 0.61
C GLU A 54 -1.33 -26.14 1.66
N ALA A 55 -2.30 -25.65 2.44
CA ALA A 55 -3.03 -26.46 3.42
C ALA A 55 -3.76 -27.62 2.75
N TYR A 56 -4.44 -27.39 1.62
CA TYR A 56 -5.06 -28.45 0.83
C TYR A 56 -4.03 -29.45 0.29
N CYS A 57 -2.89 -28.98 -0.21
CA CYS A 57 -1.82 -29.87 -0.70
C CYS A 57 -1.21 -30.72 0.41
N LEU A 58 -1.02 -30.16 1.61
CA LEU A 58 -0.54 -30.89 2.79
C LEU A 58 -1.55 -31.95 3.24
N HIS A 59 -2.84 -31.60 3.29
CA HIS A 59 -3.91 -32.54 3.60
C HIS A 59 -3.95 -33.68 2.58
N LEU A 60 -3.86 -33.36 1.28
CA LEU A 60 -3.86 -34.36 0.21
C LEU A 60 -2.59 -35.25 0.26
N LEU A 61 -1.44 -34.70 0.64
CA LEU A 61 -0.20 -35.48 0.81
C LEU A 61 -0.29 -36.49 1.96
N ALA A 62 -1.02 -36.15 3.03
CA ALA A 62 -1.22 -36.99 4.20
C ALA A 62 -2.21 -38.14 3.93
N PHE A 63 -3.34 -37.86 3.28
CA PHE A 63 -4.42 -38.83 3.10
C PHE A 63 -4.36 -39.64 1.79
N ASN A 64 -3.78 -39.09 0.72
CA ASN A 64 -3.80 -39.74 -0.58
C ASN A 64 -2.67 -40.76 -0.72
N LYS A 65 -2.96 -41.97 -1.23
CA LYS A 65 -1.95 -43.01 -1.51
C LYS A 65 -1.40 -42.94 -2.93
N ASN A 66 -2.00 -42.14 -3.82
CA ASN A 66 -1.56 -42.05 -5.21
C ASN A 66 -0.20 -41.31 -5.32
N PRO A 67 0.86 -41.96 -5.82
CA PRO A 67 2.19 -41.37 -5.92
C PRO A 67 2.27 -40.17 -6.87
N ASP A 68 1.46 -40.13 -7.93
CA ASP A 68 1.45 -39.03 -8.89
C ASP A 68 0.87 -37.75 -8.27
N VAL A 69 -0.20 -37.91 -7.49
CA VAL A 69 -0.81 -36.82 -6.74
C VAL A 69 0.14 -36.29 -5.66
N LYS A 70 0.85 -37.18 -4.96
CA LYS A 70 1.88 -36.76 -3.99
C LYS A 70 3.02 -35.99 -4.66
N ARG A 71 3.47 -36.42 -5.83
CA ARG A 71 4.53 -35.74 -6.59
C ARG A 71 4.09 -34.35 -7.05
N PHE A 72 2.85 -34.24 -7.53
CA PHE A 72 2.25 -32.97 -7.91
C PHE A 72 2.16 -31.99 -6.72
N CYS A 73 1.60 -32.42 -5.59
CA CYS A 73 1.52 -31.58 -4.38
C CYS A 73 2.88 -31.17 -3.84
N LYS A 74 3.89 -32.07 -3.86
CA LYS A 74 5.27 -31.73 -3.46
C LYS A 74 5.90 -30.68 -4.38
N ASN A 75 5.64 -30.75 -5.69
CA ASN A 75 6.14 -29.76 -6.64
C ASN A 75 5.52 -28.38 -6.39
N ILE A 76 4.21 -28.33 -6.12
CA ILE A 76 3.51 -27.08 -5.76
C ILE A 76 4.08 -26.50 -4.47
N LEU A 77 4.21 -27.32 -3.40
CA LEU A 77 4.77 -26.85 -2.14
C LEU A 77 6.20 -26.30 -2.32
N ARG A 78 7.03 -26.98 -3.12
CA ARG A 78 8.40 -26.56 -3.39
C ARG A 78 8.44 -25.26 -4.20
N LEU A 79 7.56 -25.12 -5.19
CA LEU A 79 7.43 -23.91 -5.98
C LEU A 79 7.03 -22.73 -5.10
N ASN A 80 6.00 -22.91 -4.27
CA ASN A 80 5.53 -21.88 -3.34
C ASN A 80 6.63 -21.49 -2.36
N GLN A 81 7.34 -22.44 -1.73
CA GLN A 81 8.46 -22.13 -0.84
C GLN A 81 9.57 -21.32 -1.53
N VAL A 82 9.94 -21.65 -2.77
CA VAL A 82 10.98 -20.91 -3.50
C VAL A 82 10.49 -19.53 -3.94
N ALA A 83 9.28 -19.43 -4.47
CA ALA A 83 8.69 -18.17 -4.92
C ALA A 83 8.42 -17.22 -3.75
N PHE A 84 7.87 -17.73 -2.65
CA PHE A 84 7.63 -16.96 -1.42
C PHE A 84 8.91 -16.53 -0.75
N ARG A 85 9.91 -17.41 -0.68
CA ARG A 85 11.22 -17.02 -0.15
C ARG A 85 11.85 -15.90 -0.97
N LYS A 86 11.66 -15.89 -2.30
CA LYS A 86 12.08 -14.77 -3.15
C LYS A 86 11.27 -13.50 -2.85
N MET A 87 9.94 -13.57 -2.78
CA MET A 87 9.11 -12.41 -2.43
C MET A 87 9.47 -11.84 -1.04
N HIS A 88 9.68 -12.70 -0.05
CA HIS A 88 10.19 -12.32 1.27
C HIS A 88 11.55 -11.61 1.18
N ALA A 89 12.48 -12.11 0.35
CA ALA A 89 13.81 -11.52 0.20
C ALA A 89 13.78 -10.13 -0.47
N TYR A 90 12.78 -9.86 -1.31
CA TYR A 90 12.55 -8.52 -1.88
C TYR A 90 11.88 -7.54 -0.91
N GLY A 91 11.69 -7.91 0.36
CA GLY A 91 11.03 -7.05 1.33
C GLY A 91 9.53 -6.88 1.08
N LEU A 92 8.91 -7.72 0.23
CA LEU A 92 7.45 -7.83 0.14
C LEU A 92 6.84 -8.49 1.38
N TYR A 93 7.67 -8.85 2.37
CA TYR A 93 7.22 -9.37 3.64
C TYR A 93 6.20 -8.41 4.24
N LEU A 94 4.97 -8.90 4.36
CA LEU A 94 4.07 -8.46 5.40
C LEU A 94 3.84 -6.94 5.37
N LEU A 95 3.08 -6.45 4.39
CA LEU A 95 2.11 -5.45 4.78
C LEU A 95 1.12 -6.15 5.71
N ASP A 96 1.51 -6.23 6.98
CA ASP A 96 0.64 -6.58 8.07
C ASP A 96 -0.61 -5.70 7.86
N PRO A 97 -1.80 -6.29 7.72
CA PRO A 97 -3.04 -5.53 7.55
C PRO A 97 -3.16 -4.44 8.62
N LYS A 98 -2.56 -4.66 9.81
CA LYS A 98 -2.46 -3.70 10.91
C LYS A 98 -1.57 -2.50 10.61
N LEU A 99 -0.44 -2.69 9.92
CA LEU A 99 0.46 -1.61 9.52
C LEU A 99 -0.23 -0.72 8.49
N LEU A 100 -0.91 -1.32 7.51
CA LEU A 100 -1.66 -0.59 6.50
C LEU A 100 -2.86 0.16 7.10
N LEU A 101 -3.61 -0.49 8.00
CA LEU A 101 -4.72 0.13 8.72
C LEU A 101 -4.26 1.29 9.61
N SER A 102 -3.10 1.15 10.26
CA SER A 102 -2.50 2.22 11.05
C SER A 102 -2.14 3.43 10.18
N ILE A 103 -1.54 3.20 9.01
CA ILE A 103 -1.23 4.28 8.05
C ILE A 103 -2.50 4.98 7.57
N ILE A 104 -3.54 4.24 7.18
CA ILE A 104 -4.84 4.83 6.76
C ILE A 104 -5.42 5.68 7.89
N THR A 105 -5.38 5.17 9.12
CA THR A 105 -5.91 5.88 10.29
C THR A 105 -5.13 7.17 10.55
N SER A 106 -3.80 7.12 10.46
CA SER A 106 -2.95 8.31 10.58
C SER A 106 -3.21 9.34 9.49
N VAL A 107 -3.36 8.91 8.23
CA VAL A 107 -3.68 9.79 7.10
C VAL A 107 -5.07 10.42 7.28
N THR A 108 -6.06 9.63 7.68
CA THR A 108 -7.42 10.11 7.93
C THR A 108 -7.43 11.12 9.08
N ALA A 109 -6.72 10.86 10.17
CA ALA A 109 -6.58 11.79 11.28
C ALA A 109 -5.93 13.11 10.83
N TYR A 110 -4.87 13.05 10.01
CA TYR A 110 -4.21 14.23 9.47
C TYR A 110 -5.13 15.04 8.55
N ALA A 111 -5.87 14.36 7.68
CA ALA A 111 -6.86 14.99 6.80
C ALA A 111 -7.96 15.68 7.61
N VAL A 112 -8.47 15.04 8.66
CA VAL A 112 -9.48 15.63 9.57
C VAL A 112 -8.92 16.86 10.27
N VAL A 113 -7.67 16.82 10.77
CA VAL A 113 -7.03 17.98 11.42
C VAL A 113 -6.91 19.15 10.44
N ILE A 114 -6.47 18.91 9.20
CA ILE A 114 -6.40 19.94 8.16
C ILE A 114 -7.79 20.51 7.90
N ILE A 115 -8.77 19.66 7.62
CA ILE A 115 -10.17 20.08 7.38
C ILE A 115 -10.71 20.91 8.55
N GLN A 116 -10.44 20.51 9.80
CA GLN A 116 -10.83 21.28 10.98
C GLN A 116 -10.14 22.65 11.04
N PHE A 117 -8.85 22.75 10.74
CA PHE A 117 -8.13 24.02 10.73
C PHE A 117 -8.58 24.97 9.61
N GLU A 118 -9.05 24.43 8.47
CA GLU A 118 -9.64 25.22 7.38
C GLU A 118 -11.11 25.61 7.66
N LEU A 119 -11.91 24.76 8.32
CA LEU A 119 -13.34 25.01 8.61
C LEU A 119 -13.61 25.76 9.92
N ILE A 120 -12.71 25.68 10.92
CA ILE A 120 -12.82 26.37 12.22
C ILE A 120 -12.09 27.74 12.19
N LYS A 121 -11.64 28.18 11.02
CA LYS A 121 -11.23 29.57 10.79
C LYS A 121 -12.40 30.49 10.52
#